data_AF-A0ABD6DDA0-F1
#
_entry.id   AF-A0ABD6DDA0-F1
#
_cell.length_a   1.000
_cell.length_b   1.000
_cell.length_c   1.000
_cell.angle_alpha   90.00
_cell.angle_beta   90.00
_cell.angle_gamma   90.00
#
_symmetry.space_group_name_H-M   'P 1'
#
loop_
_entity.id
_entity.type
_entity.pdbx_description
1 polymer ?
#
loop_
_entity_poly.entity_id
_entity_poly.type
_entity_poly.pdbx_seq_one_letter_code
_entity_poly.pdbx_strand_id
1 'polypeptide(L)'
;MENVPGFDSVRYELSRIRPRKVVADVDIEIFLSESFPRTDATVEVLWRPREGTDVQRVHWADDGVSVGWHKDDDHPDLGTTHFQLETTDDSIHEPGDIEVEAPLSFFEICLDRLSEELRKTVDD
;
A
#
# COMPACT_ATOMS: atom_id res chain seq x y z
N MET A 1 18.89 -3.50 10.42
CA MET A 1 17.58 -3.12 9.88
C MET A 1 16.89 -2.39 11.01
N GLU A 2 16.82 -1.07 10.94
CA GLU A 2 16.12 -0.24 11.91
C GLU A 2 14.64 -0.23 11.54
N ASN A 3 13.74 -0.15 12.53
CA ASN A 3 12.30 -0.08 12.26
C ASN A 3 12.00 1.25 11.56
N VAL A 4 11.09 1.23 10.59
CA VAL A 4 10.54 2.47 10.00
C VAL A 4 9.75 3.20 11.10
N PRO A 5 10.07 4.48 11.41
CA PRO A 5 9.33 5.25 12.40
C PRO A 5 7.85 5.38 12.04
N GLY A 6 6.99 5.45 13.06
CA GLY A 6 5.55 5.66 12.90
C GLY A 6 4.75 4.37 12.72
N PHE A 7 5.38 3.26 12.35
CA PHE A 7 4.71 1.96 12.26
C PHE A 7 4.69 1.24 13.61
N ASP A 8 3.50 0.87 14.06
CA ASP A 8 3.33 0.05 15.26
C ASP A 8 2.22 -1.01 15.10
N SER A 9 1.95 -1.75 16.18
CA SER A 9 0.85 -2.73 16.28
C SER A 9 0.79 -3.76 15.14
N VAL A 10 1.96 -4.15 14.60
CA VAL A 10 2.07 -5.09 13.48
C VAL A 10 1.43 -6.43 13.81
N ARG A 11 0.45 -6.82 13.00
CA ARG A 11 -0.41 -7.99 13.24
C ARG A 11 -0.64 -8.78 11.96
N TYR A 12 -0.61 -10.12 12.09
CA TYR A 12 -1.01 -11.01 11.01
C TYR A 12 -2.51 -11.32 11.12
N GLU A 13 -3.30 -10.79 10.20
CA GLU A 13 -4.73 -11.08 10.15
C GLU A 13 -5.00 -12.39 9.41
N LEU A 14 -5.51 -13.36 10.17
CA LEU A 14 -6.03 -14.60 9.65
C LEU A 14 -7.51 -14.44 9.32
N SER A 15 -7.88 -14.74 8.08
CA SER A 15 -9.27 -14.83 7.67
C SER A 15 -9.57 -16.17 7.00
N ARG A 16 -10.78 -16.68 7.24
CA ARG A 16 -11.33 -17.85 6.53
C ARG A 16 -11.99 -17.49 5.20
N ILE A 17 -12.27 -16.20 4.99
CA ILE A 17 -13.06 -15.68 3.85
C ILE A 17 -12.22 -14.72 3.01
N ARG A 18 -11.34 -13.93 3.64
CA ARG A 18 -10.42 -13.00 2.97
C ARG A 18 -9.01 -13.61 2.89
N PRO A 19 -8.17 -13.14 1.94
CA PRO A 19 -6.75 -13.44 1.97
C PRO A 19 -6.11 -13.06 3.31
N ARG A 20 -5.04 -13.78 3.67
CA ARG A 20 -4.25 -13.45 4.86
C ARG A 20 -3.38 -12.24 4.56
N LYS A 21 -3.19 -11.38 5.55
CA LYS A 21 -2.46 -10.12 5.41
C LYS A 21 -1.69 -9.77 6.66
N VAL A 22 -0.61 -9.03 6.49
CA VAL A 22 0.05 -8.29 7.57
C VAL A 22 -0.55 -6.90 7.58
N VAL A 23 -0.94 -6.40 8.74
CA VAL A 23 -1.44 -5.04 8.92
C VAL A 23 -0.57 -4.35 9.97
N ALA A 24 -0.26 -3.09 9.76
CA ALA A 24 0.37 -2.22 10.75
C ALA A 24 -0.47 -0.95 10.89
N ASP A 25 -0.53 -0.43 12.10
CA ASP A 25 -1.08 0.90 12.36
C ASP A 25 0.06 1.91 12.16
N VAL A 26 -0.26 3.10 11.64
CA VAL A 26 0.74 4.12 11.29
C VAL A 26 0.33 5.48 11.84
N ASP A 27 1.23 6.07 12.63
CA ASP A 27 1.24 7.50 12.91
C ASP A 27 1.86 8.22 11.71
N ILE A 28 1.02 8.98 11.01
CA ILE A 28 1.38 9.57 9.71
C ILE A 28 2.43 10.66 9.87
N GLU A 29 2.33 11.49 10.91
CA GLU A 29 3.27 12.59 11.13
C GLU A 29 4.66 12.06 11.50
N ILE A 30 4.75 10.98 12.29
CA ILE A 30 6.03 10.33 12.60
C ILE A 30 6.61 9.66 11.34
N PHE A 31 5.78 8.97 10.56
CA PHE A 31 6.22 8.32 9.32
C PHE A 31 6.78 9.33 8.30
N LEU A 32 6.05 10.43 8.07
CA LEU A 32 6.46 11.47 7.12
C LEU A 32 7.49 12.44 7.70
N SER A 33 7.69 12.42 9.02
CA SER A 33 8.54 13.37 9.76
C SER A 33 8.15 14.84 9.55
N GLU A 34 6.86 15.10 9.37
CA GLU A 34 6.27 16.43 9.15
C GLU A 34 4.80 16.47 9.60
N SER A 35 4.21 17.66 9.71
CA SER A 35 2.78 17.75 10.05
C SER A 35 1.92 17.37 8.84
N PHE A 36 0.84 16.64 9.11
CA PHE A 36 -0.05 16.11 8.09
C PHE A 36 -1.51 16.29 8.54
N PRO A 37 -2.47 16.60 7.65
CA PRO A 37 -3.85 16.89 8.05
C PRO A 37 -4.62 15.68 8.59
N ARG A 38 -4.05 14.47 8.46
CA ARG A 38 -4.59 13.20 8.91
C ARG A 38 -3.58 12.57 9.86
N THR A 39 -4.06 11.86 10.88
CA THR A 39 -3.20 11.42 11.99
C THR A 39 -2.94 9.92 12.01
N ASP A 40 -3.95 9.13 11.66
CA ASP A 40 -3.93 7.68 11.83
C ASP A 40 -4.20 6.99 10.50
N ALA A 41 -3.39 5.99 10.19
CA ALA A 41 -3.57 5.15 9.00
C ALA A 41 -3.31 3.68 9.32
N THR A 42 -3.64 2.85 8.35
CA THR A 42 -3.26 1.44 8.33
C THR A 42 -2.52 1.10 7.04
N VAL A 43 -1.49 0.27 7.15
CA VAL A 43 -0.85 -0.36 5.99
C VAL A 43 -1.16 -1.84 5.99
N GLU A 44 -1.76 -2.31 4.90
CA GLU A 44 -2.02 -3.70 4.60
C GLU A 44 -1.01 -4.21 3.57
N VAL A 45 -0.37 -5.34 3.90
CA VAL A 45 0.51 -6.09 3.01
C VAL A 45 -0.04 -7.49 2.82
N LEU A 46 -0.22 -7.87 1.57
CA LEU A 46 -0.71 -9.18 1.18
C LEU A 46 0.22 -9.77 0.13
N TRP A 47 0.54 -11.05 0.32
CA TRP A 47 1.22 -11.86 -0.67
C TRP A 47 0.55 -13.24 -0.75
N ARG A 48 0.25 -13.68 -1.98
CA ARG A 48 -0.26 -15.01 -2.28
C ARG A 48 0.49 -15.61 -3.47
N PRO A 49 1.29 -16.66 -3.24
CA PRO A 49 1.89 -17.42 -4.32
C PRO A 49 0.85 -17.96 -5.30
N ARG A 50 1.14 -17.91 -6.60
CA ARG A 50 0.29 -18.49 -7.66
C ARG A 50 1.14 -19.14 -8.74
N GLU A 51 0.51 -19.98 -9.56
CA GLU A 51 1.14 -20.46 -10.79
C GLU A 51 1.24 -19.29 -11.77
N GLY A 52 2.45 -18.99 -12.24
CA GLY A 52 2.73 -17.79 -13.03
C GLY A 52 3.15 -16.62 -12.14
N THR A 53 2.28 -15.62 -12.02
CA THR A 53 2.57 -14.37 -11.32
C THR A 53 1.92 -14.36 -9.93
N ASP A 54 2.73 -14.09 -8.90
CA ASP A 54 2.23 -13.95 -7.53
C ASP A 54 1.29 -12.76 -7.39
N VAL A 55 0.28 -12.91 -6.53
CA VAL A 55 -0.59 -11.79 -6.15
C VAL A 55 0.05 -11.04 -5.00
N GLN A 56 0.28 -9.75 -5.17
CA GLN A 56 0.90 -8.87 -4.17
C GLN A 56 0.10 -7.59 -4.04
N ARG A 57 -0.05 -7.10 -2.81
CA ARG A 57 -0.72 -5.82 -2.54
C ARG A 57 -0.03 -5.15 -1.37
N VAL A 58 0.27 -3.88 -1.53
CA VAL A 58 0.67 -2.97 -0.45
C VAL A 58 -0.24 -1.78 -0.51
N HIS A 59 -0.98 -1.55 0.57
CA HIS A 59 -2.11 -0.64 0.55
C HIS A 59 -2.20 0.14 1.86
N TRP A 60 -2.23 1.45 1.73
CA TRP A 60 -2.47 2.41 2.79
C TRP A 60 -3.94 2.80 2.83
N ALA A 61 -4.49 3.02 4.02
CA ALA A 61 -5.79 3.64 4.20
C ALA A 61 -5.83 4.53 5.43
N ASP A 62 -6.35 5.75 5.27
CA ASP A 62 -6.68 6.70 6.34
C ASP A 62 -8.13 7.19 6.19
N ASP A 63 -8.50 8.28 6.87
CA ASP A 63 -9.85 8.84 6.84
C ASP A 63 -10.18 9.65 5.57
N GLY A 64 -9.19 9.96 4.72
CA GLY A 64 -9.37 10.70 3.48
C GLY A 64 -9.21 9.84 2.24
N VAL A 65 -8.20 8.97 2.21
CA VAL A 65 -7.84 8.20 1.02
C VAL A 65 -7.47 6.75 1.32
N SER A 66 -7.56 5.95 0.27
CA SER A 66 -6.97 4.63 0.20
C SER A 66 -6.02 4.59 -0.99
N VAL A 67 -4.76 4.23 -0.78
CA VAL A 67 -3.73 4.34 -1.82
C VAL A 67 -2.75 3.17 -1.79
N GLY A 68 -2.34 2.66 -2.95
CA GLY A 68 -1.34 1.59 -2.98
C GLY A 68 -1.06 0.99 -4.33
N TRP A 69 -0.32 -0.13 -4.31
CA TRP A 69 0.11 -0.85 -5.49
C TRP A 69 -0.30 -2.30 -5.42
N HIS A 70 -0.85 -2.79 -6.52
CA HIS A 70 -1.38 -4.13 -6.66
C HIS A 70 -0.67 -4.83 -7.82
N LYS A 71 -0.31 -6.09 -7.59
CA LYS A 71 0.12 -7.05 -8.60
C LYS A 71 -0.93 -8.15 -8.64
N ASP A 72 -1.86 -8.06 -9.58
CA ASP A 72 -2.94 -9.02 -9.78
C ASP A 72 -3.52 -8.88 -11.20
N ASP A 73 -4.64 -9.55 -11.46
CA ASP A 73 -5.27 -9.62 -12.77
C ASP A 73 -6.44 -8.63 -12.94
N ASP A 74 -6.68 -7.69 -12.01
CA ASP A 74 -7.88 -6.82 -12.04
C ASP A 74 -7.77 -5.72 -13.12
N HIS A 75 -6.57 -5.20 -13.39
CA HIS A 75 -6.31 -4.16 -14.40
C HIS A 75 -5.20 -4.55 -15.38
N PRO A 76 -5.42 -5.58 -16.22
CA PRO A 76 -4.38 -6.15 -17.08
C PRO A 76 -3.89 -5.19 -18.17
N ASP A 77 -4.66 -4.14 -18.49
CA ASP A 77 -4.28 -3.09 -19.44
C ASP A 77 -3.26 -2.10 -18.88
N LEU A 78 -3.07 -2.05 -17.55
CA LEU A 78 -2.12 -1.18 -16.87
C LEU A 78 -0.74 -1.84 -16.63
N GLY A 79 -0.55 -3.08 -17.11
CA GLY A 79 0.67 -3.85 -16.95
C GLY A 79 0.61 -4.87 -15.82
N THR A 80 1.78 -5.36 -15.38
CA THR A 80 1.88 -6.37 -14.32
C THR A 80 1.42 -5.85 -12.96
N THR A 81 1.62 -4.55 -12.74
CA THR A 81 1.29 -3.86 -11.50
C THR A 81 0.53 -2.60 -11.81
N HIS A 82 -0.47 -2.26 -10.99
CA HIS A 82 -1.18 -1.00 -11.07
C HIS A 82 -1.10 -0.26 -9.73
N PHE A 83 -1.07 1.07 -9.82
CA PHE A 83 -1.32 1.99 -8.72
C PHE A 83 -2.81 2.26 -8.61
N GLN A 84 -3.32 2.36 -7.39
CA GLN A 84 -4.71 2.70 -7.10
C GLN A 84 -4.76 3.79 -6.05
N LEU A 85 -5.55 4.83 -6.31
CA LEU A 85 -5.90 5.88 -5.36
C LEU A 85 -7.42 6.03 -5.34
N GLU A 86 -8.01 5.88 -4.16
CA GLU A 86 -9.44 6.05 -3.92
C GLU A 86 -9.66 7.17 -2.90
N THR A 87 -10.62 8.03 -3.19
CA THR A 87 -11.18 9.02 -2.27
C THR A 87 -12.67 8.72 -2.08
N THR A 88 -13.39 9.59 -1.35
CA THR A 88 -14.85 9.46 -1.26
C THR A 88 -15.56 9.67 -2.60
N ASP A 89 -14.97 10.49 -3.47
CA ASP A 89 -15.62 10.96 -4.70
C ASP A 89 -15.07 10.28 -5.96
N ASP A 90 -13.80 9.87 -5.95
CA ASP A 90 -13.09 9.41 -7.13
C ASP A 90 -12.25 8.15 -6.89
N SER A 91 -11.96 7.43 -7.98
CA SER A 91 -11.09 6.27 -8.00
C SER A 91 -10.22 6.31 -9.26
N ILE A 92 -8.91 6.33 -9.05
CA ILE A 92 -7.88 6.44 -10.09
C ILE A 92 -7.07 5.15 -10.11
N HIS A 93 -6.84 4.64 -11.32
CA HIS A 93 -5.97 3.49 -11.57
C HIS A 93 -4.96 3.86 -12.65
N GLU A 94 -3.68 3.64 -12.38
CA GLU A 94 -2.56 3.97 -13.27
C GLU A 94 -1.56 2.82 -13.32
N PRO A 95 -0.68 2.74 -14.33
CA PRO A 95 0.43 1.80 -14.32
C PRO A 95 1.28 1.97 -13.06
N GLY A 96 1.59 0.86 -12.39
CA GLY A 96 2.39 0.88 -11.16
C GLY A 96 3.90 0.99 -11.42
N ASP A 97 4.36 0.52 -12.58
CA ASP A 97 5.77 0.46 -12.99
C ASP A 97 6.69 -0.17 -11.91
N ILE A 98 6.29 -1.36 -11.42
CA ILE A 98 7.05 -2.18 -10.46
C ILE A 98 7.20 -3.61 -11.02
N GLU A 99 8.30 -3.86 -11.73
CA GLU A 99 8.57 -5.17 -12.36
C GLU A 99 9.52 -6.03 -11.50
N VAL A 100 9.08 -6.39 -10.29
CA VAL A 100 9.81 -7.33 -9.42
C VAL A 100 8.93 -8.50 -8.98
N GLU A 101 9.53 -9.67 -8.85
CA GLU A 101 8.85 -10.88 -8.36
C GLU A 101 8.98 -11.07 -6.85
N ALA A 102 10.11 -10.69 -6.27
CA ALA A 102 10.38 -10.90 -4.85
C ALA A 102 9.43 -10.05 -3.98
N PRO A 103 8.63 -10.65 -3.08
CA PRO A 103 7.64 -9.92 -2.29
C PRO A 103 8.22 -8.83 -1.40
N LEU A 104 9.41 -9.07 -0.84
CA LEU A 104 10.09 -8.08 -0.03
C LEU A 104 10.52 -6.87 -0.88
N SER A 105 11.04 -7.10 -2.08
CA SER A 105 11.44 -6.00 -2.98
C SER A 105 10.24 -5.18 -3.46
N PHE A 106 9.12 -5.84 -3.77
CA PHE A 106 7.88 -5.13 -4.10
C PHE A 106 7.43 -4.24 -2.94
N PHE A 107 7.44 -4.78 -1.72
CA PHE A 107 7.09 -4.03 -0.51
C PHE A 107 7.99 -2.84 -0.24
N GLU A 108 9.31 -3.01 -0.33
CA GLU A 108 10.28 -1.92 -0.13
C GLU A 108 10.06 -0.78 -1.14
N ILE A 109 9.86 -1.09 -2.42
CA ILE A 109 9.57 -0.08 -3.45
C ILE A 109 8.26 0.67 -3.15
N CYS A 110 7.22 -0.04 -2.73
CA CYS A 110 5.94 0.59 -2.37
C CYS A 110 6.10 1.55 -1.19
N LEU A 111 6.82 1.13 -0.13
CA LEU A 111 7.06 1.99 1.03
C LEU A 111 7.88 3.24 0.68
N ASP A 112 8.91 3.10 -0.15
CA ASP A 112 9.75 4.23 -0.57
C ASP A 112 8.92 5.28 -1.35
N ARG A 113 8.02 4.83 -2.22
CA ARG A 113 7.14 5.70 -3.03
C ARG A 113 5.98 6.29 -2.25
N LEU A 114 5.46 5.58 -1.25
CA LEU A 114 4.24 5.93 -0.51
C LEU A 114 4.29 7.35 0.07
N SER A 115 5.42 7.77 0.63
CA SER A 115 5.52 9.11 1.24
C SER A 115 5.30 10.25 0.23
N GLU A 116 5.73 10.08 -1.02
CA GLU A 116 5.52 11.07 -2.09
C GLU A 116 4.05 11.08 -2.52
N GLU A 117 3.43 9.91 -2.68
CA GLU A 117 2.02 9.81 -3.05
C GLU A 117 1.09 10.38 -1.98
N LEU A 118 1.37 10.15 -0.69
CA LEU A 118 0.56 10.73 0.39
C LEU A 118 0.58 12.25 0.37
N ARG A 119 1.73 12.88 0.07
CA ARG A 119 1.82 14.35 -0.01
C ARG A 119 0.93 14.92 -1.11
N LYS A 120 0.86 14.26 -2.27
CA LYS A 120 0.01 14.68 -3.39
C LYS A 120 -1.48 14.69 -3.02
N THR A 121 -1.89 13.89 -2.05
CA THR A 121 -3.30 13.80 -1.61
C THR A 121 -3.73 14.90 -0.62
N VAL A 122 -2.84 15.84 -0.29
CA VAL A 122 -3.15 17.00 0.56
C VAL A 122 -3.31 18.29 -0.26
N ASP A 123 -2.82 18.30 -1.49
CA ASP A 123 -2.68 19.51 -2.33
C ASP A 123 -3.89 19.81 -3.25
N ASP A 124 -5.06 19.19 -3.02
CA ASP A 124 -6.32 19.45 -3.75
C ASP A 124 -7.39 20.18 -2.92
#